data_AF-A0A8J2V7E1-F1
#
_entry.id   AF-A0A8J2V7E1-F1
#
_cell.length_a   1.000
_cell.length_b   1.000
_cell.length_c   1.000
_cell.angle_alpha   90.00
_cell.angle_beta   90.00
_cell.angle_gamma   90.00
#
_symmetry.space_group_name_H-M   'P 1'
#
loop_
_entity.id
_entity.type
_entity.pdbx_description
1 polymer ?
#
loop_
_entity_poly.entity_id
_entity_poly.type
_entity_poly.pdbx_seq_one_letter_code
_entity_poly.pdbx_strand_id
1 'polypeptide(L)'
;MIRLLTLIALVFTLAACGGSEPDSATPPADAPAVDAPAVNGNSDDATDDAAQSGGNDYLNAEGQDTGAMCGGLAGLTCANASDYCAFDEGQCWMPDASGTCQPKPEMCTQQYEPVCGCDGETYGNACEAASAGVSIMSQGECAAGGRQTGEE
;
A
#
# COMPACT_ATOMS: atom_id res chain seq x y z
N MET A 1 -50.34 -27.46 -27.46
CA MET A 1 -50.44 -26.44 -26.39
C MET A 1 -49.94 -27.02 -25.06
N ILE A 2 -48.65 -27.39 -24.98
CA ILE A 2 -47.92 -27.81 -23.78
C ILE A 2 -46.44 -27.47 -24.07
N ARG A 3 -46.07 -26.25 -24.44
CA ARG A 3 -45.76 -25.09 -23.57
C ARG A 3 -45.06 -25.51 -22.26
N LEU A 4 -43.73 -25.38 -22.28
CA LEU A 4 -43.07 -24.39 -21.43
C LEU A 4 -43.08 -24.69 -19.90
N LEU A 5 -42.78 -25.92 -19.47
CA LEU A 5 -42.73 -26.27 -18.04
C LEU A 5 -41.45 -26.96 -17.54
N THR A 6 -40.41 -27.12 -18.36
CA THR A 6 -39.16 -27.80 -17.95
C THR A 6 -37.93 -26.89 -17.86
N LEU A 7 -38.11 -25.57 -17.77
CA LEU A 7 -37.00 -24.59 -17.74
C LEU A 7 -36.85 -23.81 -16.42
N ILE A 8 -37.61 -24.13 -15.37
CA ILE A 8 -37.54 -23.42 -14.06
C ILE A 8 -37.30 -24.41 -12.92
N ALA A 9 -36.29 -25.28 -13.07
CA ALA A 9 -35.86 -26.19 -12.00
C ALA A 9 -34.34 -26.22 -11.80
N LEU A 10 -33.65 -25.12 -12.12
CA LEU A 10 -32.18 -25.03 -12.00
C LEU A 10 -31.68 -23.71 -11.39
N VAL A 11 -32.54 -23.01 -10.64
CA VAL A 11 -32.14 -21.82 -9.89
C VAL A 11 -32.83 -21.86 -8.52
N PHE A 12 -32.40 -22.76 -7.63
CA PHE A 12 -32.59 -22.62 -6.18
C PHE A 12 -31.72 -23.64 -5.41
N THR A 13 -30.44 -23.74 -5.77
CA THR A 13 -29.43 -24.19 -4.81
C THR A 13 -29.12 -23.01 -3.90
N LEU A 14 -29.91 -22.90 -2.84
CA LEU A 14 -29.69 -22.02 -1.71
C LEU A 14 -28.37 -22.43 -1.06
N ALA A 15 -27.27 -21.81 -1.48
CA ALA A 15 -26.00 -21.87 -0.78
C ALA A 15 -26.19 -21.10 0.54
N ALA A 16 -26.36 -21.84 1.64
CA ALA A 16 -26.24 -21.29 2.97
C ALA A 16 -24.78 -20.87 3.17
N CYS A 17 -24.50 -19.56 3.18
CA CYS A 17 -23.28 -19.02 3.76
C CYS A 17 -23.30 -19.29 5.27
N GLY A 18 -22.74 -20.43 5.68
CA GLY A 18 -22.25 -20.66 7.04
C GLY A 18 -20.74 -20.48 7.01
N GLY A 19 -20.28 -19.23 7.15
CA GLY A 19 -18.88 -18.88 7.32
C GLY A 19 -18.73 -18.19 8.66
N SER A 20 -18.28 -18.95 9.66
CA SER A 20 -17.81 -18.50 10.95
C SER A 20 -16.75 -17.41 10.81
N GLU A 21 -17.01 -16.25 11.40
CA GLU A 21 -16.04 -15.18 11.63
C GLU A 21 -14.92 -15.71 12.55
N PRO A 22 -13.64 -15.70 12.14
CA PRO A 22 -12.54 -15.77 13.08
C PRO A 22 -12.06 -14.34 13.39
N ASP A 23 -12.41 -13.89 14.59
CA ASP A 23 -11.56 -13.22 15.55
C ASP A 23 -10.64 -12.08 15.05
N SER A 24 -11.12 -10.85 15.28
CA SER A 24 -10.49 -9.93 16.24
C SER A 24 -8.97 -10.02 16.42
N ALA A 25 -8.21 -9.54 15.43
CA ALA A 25 -6.89 -9.01 15.69
C ALA A 25 -7.03 -7.59 16.25
N THR A 26 -7.22 -7.50 17.57
CA THR A 26 -6.96 -6.26 18.31
C THR A 26 -5.50 -5.86 18.08
N PRO A 27 -5.18 -4.65 17.59
CA PRO A 27 -3.80 -4.17 17.62
C PRO A 27 -3.34 -4.04 19.08
N PRO A 28 -2.06 -4.29 19.38
CA PRO A 28 -1.52 -4.11 20.74
C PRO A 28 -1.71 -2.66 21.18
N ALA A 29 -2.40 -2.48 22.31
CA ALA A 29 -2.69 -1.19 22.93
C ALA A 29 -1.49 -0.60 23.69
N ASP A 30 -0.26 -0.73 23.15
CA ASP A 30 0.97 -0.23 23.78
C ASP A 30 1.94 0.36 22.75
N ALA A 31 1.42 1.18 21.83
CA ALA A 31 2.29 2.15 21.16
C ALA A 31 2.51 3.34 22.12
N PRO A 32 3.75 3.65 22.54
CA PRO A 32 4.00 4.86 23.29
C PRO A 32 3.58 6.05 22.43
N ALA A 33 2.80 6.96 23.03
CA ALA A 33 2.52 8.26 22.46
C ALA A 33 3.87 8.93 22.14
N VAL A 34 4.24 8.98 20.86
CA VAL A 34 5.27 9.91 20.43
C VAL A 34 4.63 11.29 20.55
N ASP A 35 5.13 12.08 21.49
CA ASP A 35 4.79 13.50 21.61
C ASP A 35 4.95 14.15 20.24
N ALA A 36 3.83 14.44 19.58
CA ALA A 36 3.83 15.35 18.47
C ALA A 36 4.35 16.69 18.99
N PRO A 37 5.36 17.31 18.36
CA PRO A 37 5.76 18.65 18.76
C PRO A 37 4.55 19.58 18.56
N ALA A 38 4.15 20.24 19.65
CA ALA A 38 3.21 21.35 19.60
C ALA A 38 3.77 22.41 18.65
N VAL A 39 3.20 22.50 17.44
CA VAL A 39 3.44 23.62 16.54
C VAL A 39 2.76 24.85 17.12
N ASN A 40 3.50 25.62 17.92
CA ASN A 40 3.15 27.00 18.24
C ASN A 40 3.46 27.87 17.02
N GLY A 41 2.61 27.80 16.01
CA GLY A 41 2.67 28.63 14.81
C GLY A 41 1.68 29.79 14.91
N ASN A 42 2.21 30.99 15.07
CA ASN A 42 1.48 32.25 15.00
C ASN A 42 0.86 32.41 13.59
N SER A 43 -0.46 32.56 13.54
CA SER A 43 -1.27 32.65 12.33
C SER A 43 -1.10 34.01 11.64
N ASP A 44 -0.07 34.19 10.84
CA ASP A 44 0.07 35.37 9.94
C ASP A 44 0.69 35.00 8.57
N ASP A 45 0.39 33.81 8.04
CA ASP A 45 0.53 33.53 6.61
C ASP A 45 -0.68 32.72 6.13
N ALA A 46 -1.59 33.43 5.48
CA ALA A 46 -2.77 32.86 4.84
C ALA A 46 -2.36 32.26 3.49
N THR A 47 -2.02 30.99 3.49
CA THR A 47 -2.36 30.09 2.39
C THR A 47 -3.01 28.85 2.97
N ASP A 48 -4.29 28.74 2.67
CA ASP A 48 -5.25 27.76 3.16
C ASP A 48 -4.87 26.33 2.74
N ASP A 49 -4.55 25.42 3.67
CA ASP A 49 -4.45 23.98 3.37
C ASP A 49 -4.65 23.12 4.63
N ALA A 50 -5.84 23.22 5.24
CA ALA A 50 -6.29 22.21 6.18
C ALA A 50 -7.78 21.90 5.98
N ALA A 51 -8.03 20.72 5.43
CA ALA A 51 -9.26 19.95 5.55
C ALA A 51 -10.53 20.53 4.89
N GLN A 52 -10.71 20.21 3.61
CA GLN A 52 -12.00 19.69 3.18
C GLN A 52 -11.81 18.33 2.48
N SER A 53 -11.95 17.27 3.27
CA SER A 53 -12.39 15.98 2.76
C SER A 53 -13.73 16.15 2.04
N GLY A 54 -13.81 15.72 0.78
CA GLY A 54 -15.06 15.44 0.08
C GLY A 54 -15.49 16.51 -0.92
N GLY A 55 -15.08 16.36 -2.18
CA GLY A 55 -15.61 17.15 -3.28
C GLY A 55 -15.03 16.76 -4.63
N ASN A 56 -15.68 15.81 -5.30
CA ASN A 56 -15.80 15.64 -6.76
C ASN A 56 -14.83 16.34 -7.74
N ASP A 57 -13.51 16.21 -7.59
CA ASP A 57 -12.55 16.42 -8.68
C ASP A 57 -12.38 15.15 -9.51
N TYR A 58 -13.44 14.83 -10.26
CA TYR A 58 -13.25 14.04 -11.45
C TYR A 58 -12.38 14.89 -12.39
N LEU A 59 -11.18 14.38 -12.74
CA LEU A 59 -10.30 14.80 -13.85
C LEU A 59 -9.01 15.57 -13.53
N ASN A 60 -8.34 15.39 -12.39
CA ASN A 60 -6.95 15.86 -12.27
C ASN A 60 -5.93 14.72 -12.32
N ALA A 61 -5.15 14.74 -13.39
CA ALA A 61 -3.96 13.93 -13.65
C ALA A 61 -2.79 14.39 -12.77
N GLU A 62 -3.04 14.49 -11.47
CA GLU A 62 -2.13 15.03 -10.47
C GLU A 62 -1.80 13.87 -9.53
N GLY A 63 -0.51 13.56 -9.40
CA GLY A 63 -0.09 12.43 -8.58
C GLY A 63 -0.60 12.56 -7.14
N GLN A 64 -0.57 11.45 -6.42
CA GLN A 64 -1.10 11.34 -5.07
C GLN A 64 -0.14 11.99 -4.07
N ASP A 65 -0.63 12.89 -3.22
CA ASP A 65 0.16 13.60 -2.22
C ASP A 65 0.83 12.64 -1.22
N THR A 66 1.80 13.14 -0.44
CA THR A 66 2.39 12.36 0.66
C THR A 66 1.29 11.86 1.61
N GLY A 67 1.30 10.57 1.92
CA GLY A 67 0.28 9.91 2.74
C GLY A 67 -0.96 9.44 1.97
N ALA A 68 -1.10 9.78 0.69
CA ALA A 68 -2.18 9.25 -0.15
C ALA A 68 -1.88 7.84 -0.66
N MET A 69 -2.93 7.14 -1.11
CA MET A 69 -2.81 5.79 -1.67
C MET A 69 -2.10 5.82 -3.02
N CYS A 70 -1.30 4.81 -3.30
CA CYS A 70 -0.60 4.63 -4.59
C CYS A 70 -0.68 3.18 -5.04
N GLY A 71 -0.32 2.91 -6.29
CA GLY A 71 -0.50 1.62 -6.94
C GLY A 71 -1.97 1.29 -7.21
N GLY A 72 -2.36 0.06 -6.87
CA GLY A 72 -3.66 -0.52 -7.15
C GLY A 72 -3.91 -0.74 -8.64
N LEU A 73 -5.11 -1.23 -8.96
CA LEU A 73 -5.56 -1.41 -10.36
C LEU A 73 -5.55 -0.12 -11.18
N ALA A 74 -5.68 1.03 -10.51
CA ALA A 74 -5.64 2.34 -11.14
C ALA A 74 -4.21 2.83 -11.46
N GLY A 75 -3.17 2.16 -10.94
CA GLY A 75 -1.77 2.54 -11.16
C GLY A 75 -1.45 3.93 -10.64
N LEU A 76 -2.02 4.31 -9.50
CA LEU A 76 -1.87 5.64 -8.92
C LEU A 76 -0.39 5.88 -8.54
N THR A 77 0.19 6.97 -9.02
CA THR A 77 1.57 7.33 -8.70
C THR A 77 1.62 8.48 -7.70
N CYS A 78 2.68 8.55 -6.91
CA CYS A 78 2.90 9.69 -6.02
C CYS A 78 3.20 10.97 -6.80
N ALA A 79 2.67 12.12 -6.34
CA ALA A 79 2.88 13.43 -6.96
C ALA A 79 4.30 13.92 -6.78
N ASN A 80 4.85 13.72 -5.57
CA ASN A 80 6.15 14.24 -5.23
C ASN A 80 7.26 13.33 -5.74
N ALA A 81 8.26 13.91 -6.39
CA ALA A 81 9.46 13.16 -6.82
C ALA A 81 10.26 12.61 -5.63
N SER A 82 10.15 13.27 -4.47
CA SER A 82 10.75 12.85 -3.21
C SER A 82 9.96 11.76 -2.49
N ASP A 83 8.80 11.35 -3.00
CA ASP A 83 8.03 10.25 -2.44
C ASP A 83 8.22 8.98 -3.26
N TYR A 84 7.99 7.84 -2.62
CA TYR A 84 7.87 6.54 -3.27
C TYR A 84 6.60 5.85 -2.82
N CYS A 85 6.13 4.91 -3.65
CA CYS A 85 4.99 4.10 -3.27
C CYS A 85 5.46 2.97 -2.35
N ALA A 86 5.14 3.08 -1.07
CA ALA A 86 5.46 2.08 -0.05
C ALA A 86 4.34 1.02 -0.01
N PHE A 87 4.62 -0.13 -0.62
CA PHE A 87 3.79 -1.33 -0.52
C PHE A 87 4.12 -2.11 0.75
N ASP A 88 3.16 -2.90 1.22
CA ASP A 88 3.45 -3.94 2.21
C ASP A 88 4.44 -4.97 1.61
N GLU A 89 5.25 -5.57 2.49
CA GLU A 89 6.30 -6.50 2.07
C GLU A 89 5.74 -7.63 1.19
N GLY A 90 6.40 -7.88 0.06
CA GLY A 90 6.02 -8.94 -0.89
C GLY A 90 4.83 -8.61 -1.78
N GLN A 91 4.15 -7.47 -1.60
CA GLN A 91 2.94 -7.15 -2.37
C GLN A 91 3.22 -6.61 -3.77
N CYS A 92 4.42 -6.13 -4.09
CA CYS A 92 4.70 -5.46 -5.37
C CYS A 92 4.56 -6.33 -6.65
N TRP A 93 4.28 -7.63 -6.53
CA TRP A 93 3.95 -8.53 -7.64
C TRP A 93 2.46 -8.65 -7.88
N MET A 94 1.64 -8.23 -6.93
CA MET A 94 0.20 -8.25 -7.07
C MET A 94 -0.22 -7.12 -8.01
N PRO A 95 -0.99 -7.41 -9.07
CA PRO A 95 -1.39 -6.41 -10.06
C PRO A 95 -2.27 -5.31 -9.47
N ASP A 96 -2.87 -5.57 -8.31
CA ASP A 96 -3.73 -4.69 -7.55
C ASP A 96 -3.11 -4.24 -6.22
N ALA A 97 -1.82 -4.51 -5.99
CA ALA A 97 -1.16 -4.02 -4.78
C ALA A 97 -1.23 -2.51 -4.71
N SER A 98 -1.76 -2.03 -3.59
CA SER A 98 -1.77 -0.62 -3.22
C SER A 98 -0.83 -0.38 -2.06
N GLY A 99 -0.25 0.81 -2.03
CA GLY A 99 0.61 1.28 -0.95
C GLY A 99 0.23 2.69 -0.52
N THR A 100 1.10 3.31 0.24
CA THR A 100 0.99 4.72 0.61
C THR A 100 2.20 5.49 0.09
N CYS A 101 2.00 6.71 -0.40
CA CYS A 101 3.08 7.61 -0.75
C CYS A 101 3.84 8.01 0.50
N GLN A 102 5.11 7.63 0.60
CA GLN A 102 5.98 7.91 1.73
C GLN A 102 7.22 8.68 1.24
N PRO A 103 7.75 9.62 2.05
CA PRO A 103 8.96 10.33 1.69
C PRO A 103 10.16 9.38 1.64
N LYS A 104 11.02 9.59 0.65
CA LYS A 104 12.30 8.90 0.51
C LYS A 104 13.27 9.44 1.56
N PRO A 105 13.86 8.58 2.40
CA PRO A 105 14.88 9.02 3.34
C PRO A 105 16.13 9.48 2.59
N GLU A 106 16.67 10.65 2.94
CA GLU A 106 17.91 11.18 2.34
C GLU A 106 19.17 10.60 3.01
N MET A 107 19.03 10.11 4.24
CA MET A 107 20.12 9.64 5.08
C MET A 107 19.79 8.28 5.66
N CYS A 108 20.67 7.30 5.42
CA CYS A 108 20.54 5.95 5.94
C CYS A 108 21.71 5.57 6.83
N THR A 109 21.46 4.69 7.79
CA THR A 109 22.53 4.06 8.57
C THR A 109 23.29 3.08 7.70
N GLN A 110 24.55 2.79 8.05
CA GLN A 110 25.38 1.81 7.36
C GLN A 110 25.22 0.39 7.95
N GLN A 111 24.10 0.12 8.61
CA GLN A 111 23.81 -1.20 9.17
C GLN A 111 23.47 -2.15 8.02
N TYR A 112 24.10 -3.32 8.01
CA TYR A 112 23.85 -4.33 6.99
C TYR A 112 22.77 -5.30 7.45
N GLU A 113 21.56 -5.10 6.94
CA GLU A 113 20.36 -5.91 7.14
C GLU A 113 19.67 -6.05 5.77
N PRO A 114 20.21 -6.90 4.88
CA PRO A 114 19.89 -6.83 3.47
C PRO A 114 18.42 -7.14 3.20
N VAL A 115 17.88 -6.50 2.16
CA VAL A 115 16.52 -6.72 1.67
C VAL A 115 16.52 -6.86 0.16
N CYS A 116 15.56 -7.61 -0.38
CA CYS A 116 15.34 -7.71 -1.81
C CYS A 116 14.30 -6.68 -2.22
N GLY A 117 14.67 -5.74 -3.07
CA GLY A 117 13.77 -4.73 -3.62
C GLY A 117 12.83 -5.31 -4.67
N CYS A 118 11.71 -4.63 -4.91
CA CYS A 118 10.73 -5.02 -5.92
C CYS A 118 11.26 -4.96 -7.37
N ASP A 119 12.37 -4.27 -7.58
CA ASP A 119 13.17 -4.24 -8.81
C ASP A 119 14.07 -5.49 -8.99
N GLY A 120 14.15 -6.35 -7.97
CA GLY A 120 15.02 -7.52 -7.96
C GLY A 120 16.47 -7.22 -7.61
N GLU A 121 16.76 -6.02 -7.08
CA GLU A 121 18.08 -5.63 -6.58
C GLU A 121 18.17 -5.82 -5.06
N THR A 122 19.35 -6.24 -4.59
CA THR A 122 19.63 -6.34 -3.15
C THR A 122 20.07 -4.97 -2.64
N TYR A 123 19.41 -4.49 -1.59
CA TYR A 123 19.79 -3.28 -0.87
C TYR A 123 20.43 -3.64 0.48
N GLY A 124 21.37 -2.82 0.97
CA GLY A 124 22.08 -3.09 2.21
C GLY A 124 21.20 -3.04 3.45
N ASN A 125 20.11 -2.25 3.38
CA ASN A 125 19.01 -2.24 4.34
C ASN A 125 17.73 -1.62 3.76
N ALA A 126 16.63 -1.70 4.52
CA ALA A 126 15.34 -1.14 4.16
C ALA A 126 15.36 0.38 3.88
N CYS A 127 16.20 1.14 4.58
CA CYS A 127 16.32 2.58 4.34
C CYS A 127 16.94 2.85 2.97
N GLU A 128 17.98 2.10 2.59
CA GLU A 128 18.62 2.22 1.29
C GLU A 128 17.66 1.86 0.14
N ALA A 129 16.81 0.85 0.33
CA ALA A 129 15.74 0.54 -0.64
C ALA A 129 14.73 1.69 -0.76
N ALA A 130 14.26 2.22 0.37
CA ALA A 130 13.32 3.34 0.39
C ALA A 130 13.92 4.63 -0.21
N SER A 131 15.21 4.91 0.01
CA SER A 131 15.88 6.10 -0.55
C SER A 131 16.00 6.00 -2.08
N ALA A 132 16.18 4.80 -2.62
CA ALA A 132 16.08 4.51 -4.04
C ALA A 132 14.63 4.53 -4.57
N GLY A 133 13.64 4.61 -3.68
CA GLY A 133 12.22 4.62 -4.01
C GLY A 133 11.65 3.23 -4.29
N VAL A 134 12.24 2.19 -3.72
CA VAL A 134 11.93 0.80 -4.00
C VAL A 134 11.29 0.16 -2.77
N SER A 135 10.10 -0.42 -2.97
CA SER A 135 9.43 -1.22 -1.96
C SER A 135 10.15 -2.56 -1.74
N ILE A 136 9.94 -3.15 -0.58
CA ILE A 136 10.60 -4.40 -0.19
C ILE A 136 9.76 -5.59 -0.67
N MET A 137 10.41 -6.49 -1.40
CA MET A 137 9.84 -7.76 -1.83
C MET A 137 9.99 -8.84 -0.75
N SER A 138 11.16 -8.92 -0.12
CA SER A 138 11.43 -9.87 0.94
C SER A 138 12.61 -9.44 1.80
N GLN A 139 12.64 -9.89 3.05
CA GLN A 139 13.85 -9.85 3.88
C GLN A 139 14.98 -10.68 3.26
N GLY A 140 16.23 -10.28 3.52
CA GLY A 140 17.43 -10.92 2.99
C GLY A 140 17.78 -10.45 1.58
N GLU A 141 18.93 -10.91 1.08
CA GLU A 141 19.37 -10.64 -0.29
C GLU A 141 18.42 -11.30 -1.32
N CYS A 142 18.33 -10.73 -2.53
CA CYS A 142 17.60 -11.37 -3.61
C CYS A 142 18.19 -12.74 -3.97
N ALA A 143 17.33 -13.71 -4.28
CA ALA A 143 17.76 -15.00 -4.77
C ALA A 143 18.60 -14.84 -6.06
N ALA A 144 19.72 -15.57 -6.16
CA ALA A 144 20.58 -15.59 -7.34
C ALA A 144 19.81 -16.13 -8.56
N GLY A 145 19.13 -15.26 -9.31
CA GLY A 145 18.27 -15.64 -10.43
C GLY A 145 17.02 -14.79 -10.65
N GLY A 146 16.71 -13.79 -9.81
CA GLY A 146 15.81 -12.67 -10.16
C GLY A 146 14.35 -13.02 -10.51
N ARG A 147 13.84 -14.21 -10.17
CA ARG A 147 12.41 -14.51 -10.14
C ARG A 147 12.12 -15.46 -8.99
N GLN A 148 11.29 -15.00 -8.06
CA GLN A 148 10.78 -15.84 -6.98
C GLN A 148 9.97 -16.97 -7.61
N THR A 149 10.42 -18.20 -7.43
CA THR A 149 9.60 -19.39 -7.62
C THR A 149 8.53 -19.34 -6.55
N GLY A 150 7.28 -19.12 -6.95
CA GLY A 150 6.14 -19.21 -6.03
C GLY A 150 6.17 -20.57 -5.32
N GLU A 151 6.23 -20.54 -4.00
CA GLU A 151 6.07 -21.72 -3.16
C GLU A 151 4.57 -22.08 -3.17
N GLU A 152 4.27 -23.31 -3.59
CA GLU A 152 2.95 -23.88 -3.88
C GLU A 152 2.04 -24.08 -2.65
#